data_AF-A0AB37XQT2-F1
#
_entry.id   AF-A0AB37XQT2-F1
#
_cell.length_a   1.000
_cell.length_b   1.000
_cell.length_c   1.000
_cell.angle_alpha   90.00
_cell.angle_beta   90.00
_cell.angle_gamma   90.00
#
_symmetry.space_group_name_H-M   'P 1'
#
loop_
_entity.id
_entity.type
_entity.pdbx_description
1 polymer ?
#
loop_
_entity_poly.entity_id
_entity_poly.type
_entity_poly.pdbx_seq_one_letter_code
_entity_poly.pdbx_strand_id
1 'polypeptide(L)'
;SDRGTGVLNFAVTKNNKPLSISKHNAMTSIVLKTDNFDDEHGAYISDELTIVDAINGRMQYVIPNEFLKYTGRVHVQAYFTQNGRNNVIVARQFRFNIKNDLISNFDGNTKLAY
;
A
#
# COMPACT_ATOMS: atom_id res chain seq x y z
N SER A 1 -14.84 -9.28 15.90
CA SER A 1 -15.29 -9.50 14.51
C SER A 1 -14.09 -9.31 13.62
N ASP A 2 -13.69 -10.34 12.88
CA ASP A 2 -12.53 -10.29 11.98
C ASP A 2 -12.88 -9.37 10.81
N ARG A 3 -12.32 -8.15 10.82
CA ARG A 3 -12.58 -7.15 9.78
C ARG A 3 -11.78 -7.56 8.55
N GLY A 4 -12.48 -7.76 7.43
CA GLY A 4 -11.88 -8.27 6.19
C GLY A 4 -10.59 -7.55 5.83
N THR A 5 -9.53 -8.32 5.61
CA THR A 5 -8.19 -7.81 5.31
C THR A 5 -8.16 -7.25 3.88
N GLY A 6 -7.99 -5.94 3.72
CA GLY A 6 -7.78 -5.33 2.41
C GLY A 6 -6.37 -5.64 1.91
N VAL A 7 -6.23 -6.16 0.68
CA VAL A 7 -4.91 -6.49 0.10
C VAL A 7 -4.70 -5.73 -1.20
N LEU A 8 -3.58 -5.01 -1.28
CA LEU A 8 -3.11 -4.34 -2.50
C LEU A 8 -2.12 -5.27 -3.19
N ASN A 9 -2.41 -5.65 -4.44
CA ASN A 9 -1.56 -6.51 -5.25
C ASN A 9 -0.86 -5.70 -6.34
N PHE A 10 0.45 -5.87 -6.46
CA PHE A 10 1.30 -5.18 -7.41
C PHE A 10 2.00 -6.19 -8.33
N ALA A 11 1.97 -5.93 -9.62
CA ALA A 11 2.75 -6.68 -10.62
C ALA A 11 3.69 -5.71 -11.35
N VAL A 12 4.99 -5.97 -11.27
CA VAL A 12 6.00 -5.15 -11.92
C VAL A 12 6.35 -5.74 -13.27
N THR A 13 6.27 -4.92 -14.32
CA THR A 13 6.59 -5.32 -15.69
C THR A 13 7.63 -4.40 -16.31
N LYS A 14 8.56 -4.96 -17.07
CA LYS A 14 9.49 -4.23 -17.94
C LYS A 14 9.29 -4.70 -19.38
N ASN A 15 9.06 -3.78 -20.32
CA ASN A 15 8.76 -4.11 -21.73
C ASN A 15 7.62 -5.13 -21.87
N ASN A 16 6.52 -4.93 -21.14
CA ASN A 16 5.35 -5.82 -21.07
C ASN A 16 5.62 -7.27 -20.62
N LYS A 17 6.78 -7.55 -20.03
CA LYS A 17 7.10 -8.85 -19.42
C LYS A 17 7.26 -8.70 -17.90
N PRO A 18 6.90 -9.71 -17.11
CA PRO A 18 7.18 -9.71 -15.67
C PRO A 18 8.66 -9.41 -15.40
N LEU A 19 8.92 -8.52 -14.45
CA LEU A 19 10.27 -8.22 -14.01
C LEU A 19 10.59 -9.07 -12.77
N SER A 20 11.58 -9.95 -12.88
CA SER A 20 12.04 -10.73 -11.73
C SER A 20 12.70 -9.82 -10.69
N ILE A 21 12.25 -9.95 -9.44
CA ILE A 21 12.66 -9.15 -8.29
C ILE A 21 13.65 -9.95 -7.45
N SER A 22 14.89 -9.48 -7.36
CA SER A 22 15.87 -10.06 -6.43
C SER A 22 15.61 -9.54 -5.02
N LYS A 23 15.22 -10.41 -4.08
CA LYS A 23 15.01 -10.03 -2.66
C LYS A 23 16.24 -9.39 -2.00
N HIS A 24 17.44 -9.71 -2.47
CA HIS A 24 18.69 -9.16 -1.91
C HIS A 24 19.02 -7.75 -2.41
N ASN A 25 18.47 -7.33 -3.55
CA ASN A 25 18.83 -6.08 -4.22
C ASN A 25 17.61 -5.22 -4.53
N ALA A 26 16.44 -5.53 -3.98
CA ALA A 26 15.24 -4.76 -4.17
C ALA A 26 14.91 -3.96 -2.91
N MET A 27 14.56 -2.69 -3.06
CA MET A 27 13.91 -1.93 -2.00
C MET A 27 12.48 -1.65 -2.44
N THR A 28 11.55 -1.85 -1.51
CA THR A 28 10.12 -1.65 -1.75
C THR A 28 9.56 -0.78 -0.64
N SER A 29 8.78 0.22 -1.00
CA SER A 29 8.06 1.01 -0.02
C SER A 29 6.67 1.34 -0.53
N ILE A 30 5.73 1.52 0.38
CA ILE A 30 4.39 1.98 0.10
C ILE A 30 3.99 3.03 1.14
N VAL A 31 3.35 4.09 0.67
CA VAL A 31 2.73 5.10 1.49
C VAL A 31 1.24 5.11 1.23
N LEU A 32 0.43 5.10 2.28
CA LEU A 32 -1.01 5.31 2.25
C LEU A 32 -1.34 6.56 3.05
N LYS A 33 -2.16 7.44 2.48
CA LYS A 33 -2.59 8.68 3.13
C LYS A 33 -4.06 8.96 2.84
N THR A 34 -4.87 9.17 3.87
CA THR A 34 -6.27 9.60 3.67
C THR A 34 -6.33 11.05 3.19
N ASP A 35 -7.36 11.41 2.41
CA ASP A 35 -7.52 12.77 1.86
C ASP A 35 -7.68 13.83 2.97
N ASN A 36 -8.26 13.43 4.11
CA ASN A 36 -8.48 14.25 5.30
C ASN A 36 -7.35 14.19 6.33
N PHE A 37 -6.14 13.73 5.96
CA PHE A 37 -5.03 13.65 6.90
C PHE A 37 -4.53 15.05 7.31
N ASP A 38 -4.74 15.39 8.57
CA ASP A 38 -4.29 16.61 9.23
C ASP A 38 -3.78 16.32 10.67
N ASP A 39 -3.70 17.34 11.52
CA ASP A 39 -3.21 17.18 12.89
C ASP A 39 -4.15 16.40 13.81
N GLU A 40 -5.45 16.39 13.50
CA GLU A 40 -6.52 15.83 14.34
C GLU A 40 -7.19 14.60 13.70
N HIS A 41 -7.19 14.49 12.37
CA HIS A 41 -7.95 13.50 11.60
C HIS A 41 -7.12 12.73 10.58
N GLY A 42 -7.69 11.61 10.13
CA GLY A 42 -7.16 10.79 9.06
C GLY A 42 -6.04 9.84 9.47
N ALA A 43 -5.43 9.22 8.47
CA ALA A 43 -4.38 8.24 8.68
C ALA A 43 -3.28 8.33 7.64
N TYR A 44 -2.07 8.03 8.10
CA TYR A 44 -0.87 7.94 7.28
C TYR A 44 -0.09 6.68 7.68
N ILE A 45 0.36 5.93 6.68
CA ILE A 45 1.25 4.78 6.85
C ILE A 45 2.39 4.90 5.86
N SER A 46 3.61 4.60 6.31
CA SER A 46 4.77 4.32 5.46
C SER A 46 5.33 2.93 5.82
N ASP A 47 5.34 2.01 4.87
CA ASP A 47 5.70 0.61 5.11
C ASP A 47 6.41 -0.01 3.89
N GLU A 48 6.77 -1.29 3.98
CA GLU A 48 7.35 -2.08 2.90
C GLU A 48 6.30 -2.97 2.20
N LEU A 49 6.55 -3.28 0.92
CA LEU A 49 5.78 -4.29 0.20
C LEU A 49 6.35 -5.67 0.48
N THR A 50 5.48 -6.66 0.69
CA THR A 50 5.90 -8.07 0.79
C THR A 50 6.06 -8.68 -0.61
N ILE A 51 7.25 -9.19 -0.94
CA ILE A 51 7.48 -9.94 -2.19
C ILE A 51 6.92 -11.36 -2.04
N VAL A 52 5.86 -11.67 -2.81
CA VAL A 52 5.17 -12.97 -2.77
C VAL A 52 5.56 -13.90 -3.92
N ASP A 53 5.90 -13.34 -5.08
CA ASP A 53 6.44 -14.10 -6.22
C ASP A 53 7.54 -13.27 -6.88
N ALA A 54 8.77 -13.56 -6.48
CA ALA A 54 9.96 -12.88 -6.96
C ALA A 54 10.13 -13.04 -8.47
N ILE A 55 9.88 -14.24 -9.02
CA ILE A 55 10.13 -14.57 -10.42
C ILE A 55 9.19 -13.79 -11.34
N ASN A 56 7.92 -13.69 -10.95
CA ASN A 56 6.89 -13.00 -11.72
C ASN A 56 6.66 -11.53 -11.29
N GLY A 57 7.54 -10.99 -10.45
CA GLY A 57 7.49 -9.58 -10.04
C GLY A 57 6.23 -9.20 -9.26
N ARG A 58 5.71 -10.12 -8.43
CA ARG A 58 4.50 -9.88 -7.63
C ARG A 58 4.84 -9.50 -6.20
N MET A 59 4.20 -8.43 -5.75
CA MET A 59 4.31 -7.90 -4.39
C MET A 59 2.92 -7.61 -3.84
N GLN A 60 2.78 -7.63 -2.53
CA GLN A 60 1.52 -7.31 -1.87
C GLN A 60 1.72 -6.39 -0.68
N TYR A 61 0.66 -5.67 -0.34
CA TYR A 61 0.54 -4.98 0.93
C TYR A 61 -0.80 -5.33 1.59
N VAL A 62 -0.74 -5.76 2.83
CA VAL A 62 -1.92 -6.00 3.66
C VAL A 62 -2.24 -4.71 4.40
N ILE A 63 -3.38 -4.09 4.10
CA ILE A 63 -3.80 -2.85 4.75
C ILE A 63 -4.15 -3.15 6.21
N PRO A 64 -3.54 -2.48 7.19
CA PRO A 64 -3.85 -2.72 8.59
C PRO A 64 -5.32 -2.43 8.91
N ASN A 65 -5.93 -3.28 9.74
CA ASN A 65 -7.33 -3.12 10.15
C ASN A 65 -7.60 -1.77 10.83
N GLU A 66 -6.61 -1.20 11.51
CA GLU A 66 -6.68 0.14 12.10
C GLU A 66 -6.83 1.23 11.03
N PHE A 67 -6.13 1.09 9.89
CA PHE A 67 -6.27 2.02 8.76
C PHE A 67 -7.64 1.89 8.07
N LEU A 68 -8.22 0.68 8.07
CA LEU A 68 -9.55 0.46 7.49
C LEU A 68 -10.69 1.12 8.30
N LYS A 69 -10.40 1.65 9.49
CA LYS A 69 -11.36 2.45 10.28
C LYS A 69 -11.58 3.85 9.67
N TYR A 70 -10.64 4.35 8.86
CA TYR A 70 -10.76 5.66 8.22
C TYR A 70 -11.45 5.52 6.88
N THR A 71 -12.66 6.02 6.81
CA THR A 71 -13.44 6.01 5.57
C THR A 71 -13.17 7.24 4.72
N GLY A 72 -13.50 7.14 3.43
CA GLY A 72 -13.21 8.18 2.45
C GLY A 72 -12.10 7.79 1.48
N ARG A 73 -11.54 8.79 0.81
CA ARG A 73 -10.54 8.62 -0.24
C ARG A 73 -9.15 8.43 0.37
N VAL A 74 -8.42 7.46 -0.17
CA VAL A 74 -7.04 7.14 0.18
C VAL A 74 -6.17 7.33 -1.06
N HIS A 75 -5.06 8.04 -0.88
CA HIS A 75 -3.98 8.17 -1.84
C HIS A 75 -2.90 7.15 -1.51
N VAL A 76 -2.43 6.44 -2.52
CA VAL A 76 -1.36 5.45 -2.37
C VAL A 76 -0.22 5.81 -3.28
N GLN A 77 1.00 5.70 -2.78
CA GLN A 77 2.21 5.74 -3.57
C GLN A 77 3.05 4.51 -3.26
N ALA A 78 3.29 3.67 -4.27
CA ALA A 78 4.19 2.52 -4.18
C ALA A 78 5.50 2.83 -4.90
N TYR A 79 6.62 2.51 -4.26
CA TYR A 79 7.97 2.67 -4.75
C TYR A 79 8.69 1.33 -4.79
N PHE A 80 9.41 1.09 -5.88
CA PHE A 80 10.22 -0.09 -6.08
C PHE A 80 11.54 0.31 -6.74
N THR A 81 12.65 -0.10 -6.13
CA THR A 81 13.97 -0.08 -6.76
C THR A 81 14.53 -1.47 -6.86
N GLN A 82 15.27 -1.73 -7.94
CA GLN A 82 16.12 -2.90 -8.06
C GLN A 82 17.54 -2.44 -8.41
N ASN A 83 18.46 -2.68 -7.48
CA ASN A 83 19.88 -2.39 -7.63
C ASN A 83 20.54 -3.46 -8.50
N GLY A 84 21.24 -3.04 -9.54
CA GLY A 84 21.95 -3.92 -10.47
C GLY A 84 22.55 -3.14 -11.63
N ARG A 85 23.03 -3.84 -12.68
CA ARG A 85 23.62 -3.17 -13.86
C ARG A 85 22.66 -2.19 -14.56
N ASN A 86 21.35 -2.39 -14.41
CA ASN A 86 20.31 -1.54 -14.97
C ASN A 86 19.30 -1.18 -13.88
N ASN A 87 19.66 -0.23 -13.01
CA ASN A 87 18.79 0.24 -11.92
C ASN A 87 17.38 0.52 -12.44
N VAL A 88 16.40 -0.18 -11.89
CA VAL A 88 14.98 0.05 -12.19
C VAL A 88 14.40 0.84 -11.04
N ILE A 89 13.76 1.96 -11.34
CA ILE A 89 12.98 2.75 -10.38
C ILE A 89 11.54 2.80 -10.90
N VAL A 90 10.60 2.30 -10.11
CA VAL A 90 9.17 2.35 -10.40
C VAL A 90 8.48 3.08 -9.26
N ALA A 91 7.81 4.18 -9.58
CA ALA A 91 6.89 4.86 -8.68
C ALA A 91 5.50 4.82 -9.31
N ARG A 92 4.50 4.35 -8.56
CA ARG A 92 3.10 4.34 -9.01
C ARG A 92 2.24 5.00 -7.95
N GLN A 93 1.35 5.88 -8.41
CA GLN A 93 0.34 6.52 -7.59
C GLN A 93 -1.04 6.08 -8.06
N PHE A 94 -1.91 5.79 -7.11
CA PHE A 94 -3.32 5.51 -7.38
C PHE A 94 -4.17 5.90 -6.17
N ARG A 95 -5.48 5.85 -6.34
CA ARG A 95 -6.45 6.21 -5.31
C ARG A 95 -7.53 5.15 -5.21
N PHE A 96 -8.02 4.92 -4.00
CA PHE A 96 -9.19 4.09 -3.75
C PHE A 96 -10.05 4.71 -2.64
N ASN A 97 -11.26 4.22 -2.46
CA ASN A 97 -12.16 4.66 -1.39
C ASN A 97 -12.42 3.53 -0.41
N ILE A 98 -12.31 3.82 0.89
CA ILE A 98 -12.82 2.97 1.97
C ILE A 98 -14.24 3.44 2.28
N LYS A 99 -15.23 2.57 2.17
CA LYS A 99 -16.63 2.90 2.47
C LYS A 99 -17.00 2.43 3.86
N ASN A 100 -17.88 3.19 4.53
CA ASN A 100 -18.54 2.71 5.74
C ASN A 100 -19.36 1.46 5.41
N ASP A 101 -19.27 0.45 6.26
CA ASP A 101 -20.23 -0.65 6.25
C ASP A 101 -21.55 -0.15 6.85
N LEU A 102 -22.68 -0.70 6.39
CA LEU A 102 -24.04 -0.32 6.80
C LEU A 102 -24.30 -0.51 8.31
N ILE A 103 -23.41 -1.21 9.01
CA ILE A 103 -23.55 -1.64 10.41
C ILE A 103 -22.60 -0.87 11.37
N SER A 104 -21.70 -0.01 10.88
CA SER A 104 -20.62 0.56 11.71
C SER A 104 -20.89 2.00 12.21
N ASN A 105 -21.51 2.12 13.39
CA ASN A 105 -21.52 3.34 14.20
C ASN A 105 -20.43 3.30 15.29
N PHE A 106 -19.15 3.29 14.90
CA PHE A 106 -18.05 3.43 15.85
C PHE A 106 -17.10 4.53 15.37
N ASP A 107 -17.16 5.69 16.03
CA ASP A 107 -16.30 6.84 15.75
C ASP A 107 -14.81 6.46 15.91
N GLY A 108 -14.09 6.43 14.79
CA GLY A 108 -12.64 6.25 14.73
C GLY A 108 -11.88 7.56 14.92
N ASN A 109 -12.28 8.41 15.87
CA ASN A 109 -11.78 9.78 16.05
C ASN A 109 -10.38 9.88 16.71
N THR A 110 -9.46 8.96 16.42
CA THR A 110 -8.08 9.04 16.92
C THR A 110 -7.15 8.92 15.72
N LYS A 111 -6.10 9.72 15.61
CA LYS A 111 -5.15 9.71 14.48
C LYS A 111 -4.23 8.48 14.52
N LEU A 112 -4.01 7.85 13.36
CA LEU A 112 -3.05 6.75 13.18
C LEU A 112 -1.84 7.23 12.38
N ALA A 113 -0.64 7.11 12.95
CA ALA A 113 0.62 7.40 12.28
C ALA A 113 1.71 6.44 12.77
N TYR A 114 2.31 5.69 11.84
CA TYR A 114 3.47 4.82 12.06
C TYR A 114 4.43 4.91 10.86
#